data_AF-A0A352AMN5-F1
#
_entry.id   AF-A0A352AMN5-F1
#
_cell.length_a   1.000
_cell.length_b   1.000
_cell.length_c   1.000
_cell.angle_alpha   90.00
_cell.angle_beta   90.00
_cell.angle_gamma   90.00
#
_symmetry.space_group_name_H-M   'P 1'
#
loop_
_entity.id
_entity.type
_entity.pdbx_description
1 polymer ?
#
loop_
_entity_poly.entity_id
_entity_poly.type
_entity_poly.pdbx_seq_one_letter_code
_entity_poly.pdbx_strand_id
1 'polypeptide(L)'
;MQFPIPHSRFPIPHSHTVIIAITASAFTEERDRFLAAGCDDVVIKPFRQEEIVEKIAQYLGVRYLYKDSPPVDSCLPISTYPPLTPEALAIMPGEWVAQLYQAAISLDEESMHKLIQEIPSKHSLLVTALADLIDNFRFDTIVALTKLSEP
;
A
#
# COMPACT_ATOMS: atom_id res chain seq x y z
N MET A 1 -9.07 27.73 34.93
CA MET A 1 -10.24 27.38 34.11
C MET A 1 -9.87 26.16 33.29
N GLN A 2 -10.26 24.98 33.75
CA GLN A 2 -9.91 23.70 33.14
C GLN A 2 -11.12 23.24 32.31
N PHE A 3 -10.97 23.10 31.00
CA PHE A 3 -12.00 22.50 30.16
C PHE A 3 -12.09 21.00 30.48
N PRO A 4 -13.29 20.43 30.70
CA PRO A 4 -13.42 19.01 30.96
C PRO A 4 -13.13 18.22 29.68
N ILE A 5 -12.22 17.26 29.83
CA ILE A 5 -11.89 16.26 28.81
C ILE A 5 -13.12 15.35 28.67
N PRO A 6 -13.69 15.15 27.46
CA PRO A 6 -14.82 14.24 27.31
C PRO A 6 -14.34 12.81 27.57
N HIS A 7 -14.70 12.28 28.75
CA HIS A 7 -14.52 10.88 29.07
C HIS A 7 -15.24 10.03 28.01
N SER A 8 -14.46 9.13 27.41
CA SER A 8 -14.84 8.10 26.44
C SER A 8 -16.25 7.56 26.66
N ARG A 9 -17.16 7.84 25.72
CA ARG A 9 -18.57 7.41 25.79
C ARG A 9 -18.83 6.08 25.08
N PHE A 10 -17.85 5.19 25.01
CA PHE A 10 -18.07 3.83 24.54
C PHE A 10 -17.32 2.84 25.44
N PRO A 11 -17.99 2.19 26.40
CA PRO A 11 -17.45 0.99 27.01
C PRO A 11 -17.40 -0.06 25.92
N ILE A 12 -16.22 -0.32 25.36
CA ILE A 12 -16.02 -1.46 24.47
C ILE A 12 -16.21 -2.69 25.38
N PRO A 13 -17.25 -3.51 25.19
CA PRO A 13 -17.36 -4.74 25.94
C PRO A 13 -16.10 -5.56 25.68
N HIS A 14 -15.65 -6.36 26.64
CA HIS A 14 -14.67 -7.42 26.36
C HIS A 14 -15.33 -8.52 25.50
N SER A 15 -15.73 -8.16 24.28
CA SER A 15 -16.38 -9.02 23.30
C SER A 15 -15.31 -9.44 22.30
N HIS A 16 -14.96 -10.72 22.33
CA HIS A 16 -14.25 -11.48 21.30
C HIS A 16 -13.61 -10.67 20.16
N THR A 17 -12.28 -10.62 20.09
CA THR A 17 -11.56 -10.05 18.94
C THR A 17 -11.88 -10.86 17.70
N VAL A 18 -12.49 -10.22 16.70
CA VAL A 18 -12.81 -10.86 15.42
C VAL A 18 -11.53 -11.11 14.62
N ILE A 19 -11.33 -12.35 14.17
CA ILE A 19 -10.18 -12.78 13.37
C ILE A 19 -10.66 -13.20 11.98
N ILE A 20 -10.21 -12.50 10.94
CA ILE A 20 -10.51 -12.82 9.54
C ILE A 20 -9.23 -13.28 8.85
N ALA A 21 -9.19 -14.52 8.39
CA ALA A 21 -8.02 -15.08 7.72
C ALA A 21 -7.96 -14.65 6.24
N ILE A 22 -6.76 -14.41 5.72
CA ILE A 22 -6.52 -14.11 4.30
C ILE A 22 -5.67 -15.24 3.69
N THR A 23 -6.22 -15.98 2.72
CA THR A 23 -5.56 -17.14 2.09
C THR A 23 -5.38 -16.97 0.58
N ALA A 24 -4.36 -17.60 -0.01
CA ALA A 24 -4.16 -17.68 -1.45
C ALA A 24 -4.92 -18.86 -2.10
N SER A 25 -5.51 -19.73 -1.29
CA SER A 25 -6.12 -20.99 -1.73
C SER A 25 -7.64 -20.91 -1.54
N ALA A 26 -8.36 -21.21 -2.61
CA ALA A 26 -9.82 -21.15 -2.65
C ALA A 26 -10.50 -22.49 -2.27
N PHE A 27 -9.72 -23.49 -1.84
CA PHE A 27 -10.25 -24.82 -1.55
C PHE A 27 -11.12 -24.79 -0.29
N THR A 28 -12.35 -25.29 -0.39
CA THR A 28 -13.34 -25.33 0.70
C THR A 28 -12.80 -26.02 1.97
N GLU A 29 -11.95 -27.03 1.80
CA GLU A 29 -11.29 -27.78 2.88
C GLU A 29 -10.31 -26.94 3.72
N GLU A 30 -9.83 -25.80 3.21
CA GLU A 30 -9.08 -24.82 4.00
C GLU A 30 -9.99 -23.92 4.82
N ARG A 31 -11.15 -23.54 4.28
CA ARG A 31 -12.10 -22.66 4.96
C ARG A 31 -12.54 -23.27 6.30
N ASP A 32 -12.90 -24.55 6.30
CA ASP A 32 -13.32 -25.27 7.52
C ASP A 32 -12.18 -25.36 8.54
N ARG A 33 -10.92 -25.47 8.08
CA ARG A 33 -9.76 -25.47 8.97
C ARG A 33 -9.54 -24.12 9.64
N PHE A 34 -9.71 -23.01 8.92
CA PHE A 34 -9.59 -21.67 9.51
C PHE A 34 -10.70 -21.42 10.54
N LEU A 35 -11.94 -21.82 10.24
CA LEU A 35 -13.05 -21.72 11.20
C LEU A 35 -12.81 -22.61 12.43
N ALA A 36 -12.35 -23.84 12.24
CA ALA A 36 -12.00 -24.74 13.35
C ALA A 36 -10.81 -24.23 14.19
N ALA A 37 -9.90 -23.46 13.59
CA ALA A 37 -8.80 -22.81 14.28
C ALA A 37 -9.22 -21.55 15.08
N GLY A 38 -10.50 -21.17 15.03
CA GLY A 38 -11.05 -20.02 15.76
C GLY A 38 -11.07 -18.71 14.96
N CYS A 39 -10.92 -18.76 13.64
CA CYS A 39 -11.21 -17.59 12.80
C CYS A 39 -12.73 -17.42 12.64
N ASP A 40 -13.17 -16.17 12.58
CA ASP A 40 -14.57 -15.80 12.37
C ASP A 40 -14.95 -15.78 10.87
N ASP A 41 -13.99 -15.52 9.98
CA ASP A 41 -14.18 -15.58 8.52
C ASP A 41 -12.87 -15.81 7.76
N VAL A 42 -13.00 -15.98 6.45
CA VAL A 42 -11.90 -16.15 5.50
C VAL A 42 -12.15 -15.34 4.23
N VAL A 43 -11.14 -14.60 3.79
CA VAL A 43 -11.07 -13.87 2.51
C VAL A 43 -10.03 -14.54 1.61
N ILE A 44 -10.39 -14.77 0.34
CA ILE A 44 -9.55 -15.45 -0.63
C ILE A 44 -8.86 -14.41 -1.53
N LYS A 45 -7.55 -14.55 -1.69
CA LYS A 45 -6.78 -13.75 -2.65
C LYS A 45 -6.99 -14.26 -4.08
N PRO A 46 -7.00 -13.38 -5.10
CA PRO A 46 -6.93 -11.92 -4.98
C PRO A 46 -8.29 -11.32 -4.55
N PHE A 47 -8.26 -10.46 -3.54
CA PHE A 47 -9.45 -9.72 -3.08
C PHE A 47 -9.36 -8.27 -3.54
N ARG A 48 -10.51 -7.59 -3.59
CA ARG A 48 -10.56 -6.14 -3.80
C ARG A 48 -10.54 -5.44 -2.44
N GLN A 49 -10.07 -4.18 -2.40
CA GLN A 49 -10.02 -3.43 -1.15
C GLN A 49 -11.42 -3.31 -0.51
N GLU A 50 -12.45 -3.15 -1.32
CA GLU A 50 -13.85 -3.04 -0.89
C GLU A 50 -14.29 -4.27 -0.08
N GLU A 51 -13.82 -5.46 -0.43
CA GLU A 51 -14.17 -6.71 0.27
C GLU A 51 -13.67 -6.69 1.72
N ILE A 52 -12.46 -6.16 1.97
CA ILE A 52 -11.91 -6.06 3.32
C ILE A 52 -12.69 -5.07 4.18
N VAL A 53 -12.99 -3.88 3.65
CA VAL A 53 -13.77 -2.88 4.39
C VAL A 53 -15.19 -3.37 4.63
N GLU A 54 -15.84 -4.04 3.67
CA GLU A 54 -17.16 -4.64 3.87
C GLU A 54 -17.15 -5.67 5.01
N LYS A 55 -16.13 -6.53 5.08
CA LYS A 55 -15.98 -7.50 6.18
C LYS A 55 -15.80 -6.80 7.53
N ILE A 56 -14.96 -5.77 7.60
CA ILE A 56 -14.79 -4.99 8.84
C ILE A 56 -16.11 -4.34 9.26
N ALA A 57 -16.85 -3.74 8.32
CA ALA A 57 -18.16 -3.16 8.59
C ALA A 57 -19.17 -4.20 9.08
N GLN A 58 -19.21 -5.38 8.45
CA GLN A 58 -20.08 -6.49 8.82
C GLN A 58 -19.85 -6.93 10.27
N TYR A 59 -18.59 -7.16 10.65
CA TYR A 59 -18.25 -7.71 11.97
C TYR A 59 -18.26 -6.68 13.09
N LEU A 60 -17.98 -5.41 12.80
CA LEU A 60 -18.04 -4.33 13.80
C LEU A 60 -19.41 -3.64 13.85
N GLY A 61 -20.30 -3.89 12.89
CA GLY A 61 -21.60 -3.22 12.79
C GLY A 61 -21.48 -1.71 12.51
N VAL A 62 -20.42 -1.28 11.84
CA VAL A 62 -20.13 0.13 11.56
C VAL A 62 -20.53 0.53 10.14
N ARG A 63 -20.65 1.84 9.90
CA ARG A 63 -20.79 2.41 8.56
C ARG A 63 -19.64 3.36 8.30
N TYR A 64 -19.02 3.23 7.13
CA TYR A 64 -18.00 4.16 6.69
C TYR A 64 -18.61 5.48 6.24
N LEU A 65 -18.01 6.57 6.69
CA LEU A 65 -18.25 7.89 6.14
C LEU A 65 -17.18 8.12 5.07
N TYR A 66 -17.55 7.87 3.82
CA TYR A 66 -16.71 8.26 2.70
C TYR A 66 -16.79 9.77 2.56
N LYS A 67 -15.63 10.44 2.56
CA LYS A 67 -15.56 11.80 2.07
C LYS A 67 -15.92 11.72 0.59
N ASP A 68 -16.88 12.53 0.12
CA ASP A 68 -17.13 12.67 -1.30
C ASP A 68 -15.80 13.02 -1.97
N SER A 69 -15.18 12.03 -2.61
CA SER A 69 -14.21 12.31 -3.65
C SER A 69 -15.04 12.96 -4.75
N PRO A 70 -14.68 14.15 -5.24
CA PRO A 70 -15.36 14.71 -6.40
C PRO A 70 -15.40 13.66 -7.52
N PRO A 71 -16.41 13.71 -8.39
CA PRO A 71 -16.47 12.85 -9.57
C PRO A 71 -15.11 12.90 -10.27
N VAL A 72 -14.68 11.74 -10.75
CA VAL A 72 -13.37 11.45 -11.32
C VAL A 72 -13.20 12.17 -12.66
N ASP A 73 -13.25 13.50 -12.66
CA ASP A 73 -12.84 14.36 -13.75
C ASP A 73 -11.50 14.97 -13.34
N SER A 74 -10.43 14.32 -13.81
CA SER A 74 -9.13 14.94 -14.06
C SER A 74 -8.59 15.87 -12.97
N CYS A 75 -8.14 15.30 -11.86
CA CYS A 75 -7.00 15.84 -11.12
C CYS A 75 -6.31 14.66 -10.45
N LEU A 76 -5.19 14.23 -11.04
CA LEU A 76 -4.20 13.40 -10.37
C LEU A 76 -3.96 14.00 -8.97
N PRO A 77 -3.70 13.19 -7.93
CA PRO A 77 -3.22 13.74 -6.67
C PRO A 77 -2.08 14.68 -7.03
N ILE A 78 -2.15 15.93 -6.54
CA ILE A 78 -1.06 16.89 -6.71
C ILE A 78 0.13 16.25 -5.99
N SER A 79 0.89 15.46 -6.73
CA SER A 79 2.22 15.08 -6.33
C SER A 79 2.96 16.40 -6.25
N THR A 80 3.52 16.71 -5.10
CA THR A 80 4.41 17.86 -4.87
C THR A 80 5.66 17.84 -5.76
N TYR A 81 5.80 16.78 -6.56
CA TYR A 81 6.90 16.53 -7.48
C TYR A 81 6.34 16.33 -8.89
N PRO A 82 7.07 16.75 -9.94
CA PRO A 82 6.71 16.39 -11.30
C PRO A 82 6.59 14.85 -11.41
N PRO A 83 5.64 14.34 -12.22
CA PRO A 83 5.46 12.90 -12.38
C PRO A 83 6.80 12.28 -12.78
N LEU A 84 7.23 11.26 -12.04
CA LEU A 84 8.39 10.46 -12.41
C LEU A 84 8.12 9.87 -13.79
N THR A 85 8.99 10.19 -14.75
CA THR A 85 8.92 9.62 -16.09
C THR A 85 10.09 8.65 -16.28
N PRO A 86 9.95 7.63 -17.14
CA PRO A 86 11.05 6.70 -17.45
C PRO A 86 12.31 7.44 -17.93
N GLU A 87 12.14 8.56 -18.63
CA GLU A 87 13.25 9.39 -19.12
C GLU A 87 14.02 10.06 -17.97
N ALA A 88 13.37 10.31 -16.83
CA ALA A 88 14.05 10.83 -15.64
C ALA A 88 15.01 9.79 -15.03
N LEU A 89 14.80 8.49 -15.28
CA LEU A 89 15.69 7.41 -14.85
C LEU A 89 16.87 7.22 -15.80
N ALA A 90 16.81 7.74 -17.04
CA ALA A 90 17.87 7.61 -18.05
C ALA A 90 19.17 8.38 -17.68
N ILE A 91 19.14 9.16 -16.60
CA ILE A 91 20.34 9.79 -16.01
C ILE A 91 21.25 8.73 -15.37
N MET A 92 20.67 7.64 -14.88
CA MET A 92 21.40 6.54 -14.26
C MET A 92 21.81 5.49 -15.30
N PRO A 93 22.91 4.75 -15.07
CA PRO A 93 23.31 3.65 -15.94
C PRO A 93 22.21 2.58 -16.05
N GLY A 94 22.09 1.93 -17.21
CA GLY A 94 21.09 0.87 -17.42
C GLY A 94 21.23 -0.30 -16.43
N GLU A 95 22.44 -0.59 -15.95
CA GLU A 95 22.68 -1.57 -14.90
C GLU A 95 22.02 -1.18 -13.57
N TRP A 96 22.09 0.10 -13.20
CA TRP A 96 21.44 0.62 -12.00
C TRP A 96 19.92 0.53 -12.11
N VAL A 97 19.36 0.83 -13.29
CA VAL A 97 17.91 0.70 -13.55
C VAL A 97 17.46 -0.76 -13.44
N ALA A 98 18.27 -1.69 -13.95
CA ALA A 98 18.01 -3.13 -13.81
C ALA A 98 18.06 -3.59 -12.35
N GLN A 99 19.01 -3.07 -11.55
CA GLN A 99 19.08 -3.35 -10.12
C GLN A 99 17.87 -2.79 -9.37
N LEU A 100 17.44 -1.57 -9.69
CA LEU A 100 16.23 -0.97 -9.09
C LEU A 100 14.98 -1.79 -9.44
N TYR A 101 14.86 -2.23 -10.69
CA TYR A 101 13.77 -3.11 -11.13
C TYR A 101 13.74 -4.43 -10.34
N GLN A 102 14.89 -5.08 -10.19
CA GLN A 102 15.00 -6.33 -9.43
C GLN A 102 14.65 -6.11 -7.95
N ALA A 103 15.19 -5.06 -7.33
CA ALA A 103 14.88 -4.74 -5.94
C ALA A 103 13.37 -4.45 -5.74
N ALA A 104 12.73 -3.77 -6.68
CA ALA A 104 11.30 -3.49 -6.64
C ALA A 104 10.43 -4.76 -6.81
N ILE A 105 10.82 -5.71 -7.66
CA ILE A 105 10.10 -7.01 -7.78
C ILE A 105 10.30 -7.86 -6.53
N SER A 106 11.50 -7.84 -5.96
CA SER A 106 11.84 -8.59 -4.75
C SER A 106 11.34 -7.93 -3.46
N LEU A 107 10.70 -6.76 -3.55
CA LEU A 107 10.22 -5.97 -2.40
C LEU A 107 11.36 -5.63 -1.42
N ASP A 108 12.58 -5.48 -1.92
CA ASP A 108 13.78 -5.22 -1.13
C ASP A 108 13.98 -3.71 -0.93
N GLU A 109 13.29 -3.19 0.09
CA GLU A 109 13.32 -1.78 0.51
C GLU A 109 14.74 -1.29 0.79
N GLU A 110 15.57 -2.10 1.47
CA GLU A 110 16.92 -1.72 1.86
C GLU A 110 17.81 -1.51 0.63
N SER A 111 17.72 -2.41 -0.35
CA SER A 111 18.44 -2.28 -1.62
C SER A 111 17.97 -1.06 -2.42
N MET A 112 16.66 -0.78 -2.46
CA MET A 112 16.15 0.40 -3.17
C MET A 112 16.62 1.71 -2.55
N HIS A 113 16.65 1.81 -1.21
CA HIS A 113 17.19 3.00 -0.55
C HIS A 113 18.69 3.19 -0.80
N LYS A 114 19.47 2.10 -0.81
CA LYS A 114 20.90 2.16 -1.16
C LYS A 114 21.10 2.71 -2.57
N LEU A 115 20.34 2.18 -3.54
CA LEU A 115 20.41 2.62 -4.94
C LEU A 115 20.07 4.10 -5.09
N ILE A 116 19.06 4.60 -4.37
CA ILE A 116 18.69 6.03 -4.41
C ILE A 116 19.79 6.94 -3.85
N GLN A 117 20.61 6.46 -2.90
CA GLN A 117 21.75 7.24 -2.39
C GLN A 117 22.88 7.40 -3.41
N GLU A 118 22.95 6.52 -4.42
CA GLU A 118 23.91 6.62 -5.52
C GLU A 118 23.54 7.69 -6.55
N ILE A 119 22.29 8.17 -6.54
CA ILE A 119 21.81 9.20 -7.46
C ILE A 119 22.55 10.51 -7.16
N PRO A 120 23.08 11.22 -8.17
CA PRO A 120 23.74 12.50 -7.97
C PRO A 120 22.82 13.51 -7.26
N SER A 121 23.35 14.20 -6.25
CA SER A 121 22.62 15.18 -5.44
C SER A 121 22.05 16.38 -6.24
N LYS A 122 22.48 16.56 -7.48
CA LYS A 122 21.88 17.51 -8.45
C LYS A 122 20.44 17.15 -8.82
N HIS A 123 20.04 15.89 -8.64
CA HIS A 123 18.71 15.36 -8.93
C HIS A 123 17.95 15.04 -7.64
N SER A 124 17.99 15.96 -6.65
CA SER A 124 17.30 15.79 -5.36
C SER A 124 15.80 15.50 -5.52
N LEU A 125 15.15 16.08 -6.54
CA LEU A 125 13.75 15.80 -6.85
C LEU A 125 13.49 14.32 -7.19
N LEU A 126 14.40 13.67 -7.92
CA LEU A 126 14.29 12.26 -8.28
C LEU A 126 14.44 11.37 -7.03
N VAL A 127 15.43 11.69 -6.19
CA VAL A 127 15.67 11.00 -4.90
C VAL A 127 14.43 11.08 -4.01
N THR A 128 13.87 12.29 -3.82
CA THR A 128 12.70 12.47 -2.96
C THR A 128 11.46 11.77 -3.52
N ALA A 129 11.22 11.85 -4.83
CA ALA A 129 10.07 11.19 -5.43
C ALA A 129 10.17 9.66 -5.39
N LEU A 130 11.37 9.08 -5.61
CA LEU A 130 11.59 7.65 -5.47
C LEU A 130 11.50 7.18 -4.01
N ALA A 131 12.02 7.97 -3.07
CA ALA A 131 11.89 7.69 -1.64
C ALA A 131 10.42 7.69 -1.20
N ASP A 132 9.62 8.66 -1.66
CA ASP A 132 8.17 8.70 -1.38
C ASP A 132 7.45 7.46 -1.93
N LEU A 133 7.82 6.98 -3.13
CA LEU A 133 7.27 5.73 -3.64
C LEU A 133 7.64 4.53 -2.77
N ILE A 134 8.87 4.47 -2.26
CA ILE A 134 9.32 3.38 -1.40
C ILE A 134 8.62 3.42 -0.04
N ASP A 135 8.59 4.58 0.60
CA ASP A 135 7.98 4.78 1.93
C ASP A 135 6.47 4.50 1.91
N ASN A 136 5.81 4.71 0.75
CA ASN A 136 4.40 4.39 0.53
C ASN A 136 4.17 3.00 -0.10
N PHE A 137 5.19 2.13 -0.16
CA PHE A 137 5.13 0.78 -0.71
C PHE A 137 4.62 0.70 -2.17
N ARG A 138 4.82 1.76 -2.95
CA ARG A 138 4.41 1.89 -4.37
C ARG A 138 5.41 1.25 -5.33
N PHE A 139 5.85 0.04 -5.01
CA PHE A 139 6.82 -0.71 -5.81
C PHE A 139 6.26 -1.09 -7.19
N ASP A 140 4.94 -1.24 -7.31
CA ASP A 140 4.22 -1.41 -8.58
C ASP A 140 4.58 -0.31 -9.59
N THR A 141 4.65 0.93 -9.11
CA THR A 141 4.93 2.10 -9.95
C THR A 141 6.40 2.14 -10.33
N ILE A 142 7.30 1.79 -9.41
CA ILE A 142 8.74 1.69 -9.70
C ILE A 142 8.99 0.64 -10.79
N VAL A 143 8.38 -0.55 -10.67
CA VAL A 143 8.45 -1.63 -11.67
C VAL A 143 7.97 -1.16 -13.04
N ALA A 144 6.86 -0.41 -13.10
CA ALA A 144 6.34 0.12 -14.35
C ALA A 144 7.28 1.14 -14.99
N LEU A 145 7.89 2.02 -14.18
CA LEU A 145 8.82 3.04 -14.65
C LEU A 145 10.11 2.43 -15.22
N THR A 146 10.68 1.43 -14.54
CA THR A 146 11.93 0.79 -14.97
C THR A 146 11.74 -0.14 -16.18
N LYS A 147 10.55 -0.71 -16.38
CA LYS A 147 10.23 -1.49 -17.60
C LYS A 147 10.17 -0.62 -18.85
N LEU A 148 9.64 0.60 -18.73
CA LEU A 148 9.49 1.51 -19.87
C LEU A 148 10.80 2.19 -20.30
N SER A 149 11.86 2.09 -19.49
CA SER A 149 13.18 2.66 -19.81
C SER A 149 14.12 1.69 -20.53
N GLU A 150 13.69 0.48 -20.87
CA GLU A 150 14.43 -0.41 -21.77
C GLU A 150 14.30 0.09 -23.23
N PRO A 151 15.42 0.33 -23.95
CA PRO A 151 15.38 0.70 -25.37
C PRO A 151 15.02 -0.48 -26.30
#